data_AF-A0AAT9LSA0-F1
#
_entry.id   AF-A0AAT9LSA0-F1
#
_cell.length_a   1.000
_cell.length_b   1.000
_cell.length_c   1.000
_cell.angle_alpha   90.00
_cell.angle_beta   90.00
_cell.angle_gamma   90.00
#
_symmetry.space_group_name_H-M   'P 1'
#
loop_
_entity.id
_entity.type
_entity.pdbx_description
1 polymer ?
#
loop_
_entity_poly.entity_id
_entity_poly.type
_entity_poly.pdbx_seq_one_letter_code
_entity_poly.pdbx_strand_id
1 'polypeptide(L)' 'MAGNTGVVDHAVLGDDVTLAVRALAMKDIPDAGVYYGQPAIPAAQGLRAAALMASLPELRRRIQALEERL' A
#
# COMPACT_ATOMS: atom_id res chain seq x y z
N MET A 1 13.94 7.86 -3.78
CA MET A 1 12.72 7.36 -4.45
C MET A 1 13.06 6.15 -5.32
N ALA A 2 12.22 5.12 -5.36
CA ALA A 2 12.44 3.92 -6.18
C ALA A 2 11.86 4.05 -7.61
N GLY A 3 12.00 3.02 -8.44
CA GLY A 3 11.44 3.01 -9.79
C GLY A 3 9.91 3.16 -9.82
N ASN A 4 9.39 3.86 -10.82
CA ASN A 4 7.96 4.10 -11.04
C ASN A 4 7.22 4.71 -9.83
N THR A 5 7.89 5.52 -9.02
CA THR A 5 7.25 6.32 -7.97
C THR A 5 6.83 7.69 -8.46
N GLY A 6 5.84 8.29 -7.83
CA GLY A 6 5.40 9.65 -8.15
C GLY A 6 4.97 10.46 -6.93
N VAL A 7 4.96 11.77 -7.11
CA VAL A 7 4.36 12.76 -6.20
C VAL A 7 3.37 13.56 -7.04
N VAL A 8 2.14 13.71 -6.56
CA VAL A 8 1.14 14.52 -7.27
C VAL A 8 1.49 16.01 -7.16
N ASP A 9 0.89 16.82 -8.03
CA ASP A 9 1.08 18.25 -8.01
C ASP A 9 0.75 18.85 -6.62
N HIS A 10 1.55 19.82 -6.18
CA HIS A 10 1.50 20.47 -4.87
C HIS A 10 1.75 19.61 -3.62
N ALA A 11 2.10 18.33 -3.73
CA ALA A 11 2.48 17.52 -2.57
C ALA A 11 3.99 17.64 -2.24
N VAL A 12 4.31 17.75 -0.95
CA VAL A 12 5.68 17.91 -0.43
C VAL A 12 6.11 16.66 0.34
N LEU A 13 7.36 16.24 0.13
CA LEU A 13 8.01 15.21 0.94
C LEU A 13 8.97 15.87 1.93
N GLY A 14 8.93 15.44 3.19
CA GLY A 14 9.89 15.81 4.21
C GLY A 14 11.24 15.12 4.04
N ASP A 15 12.15 15.43 4.94
CA ASP A 15 13.49 14.83 4.98
C ASP A 15 13.40 13.33 5.30
N ASP A 16 14.32 12.55 4.73
CA ASP A 16 14.42 11.10 4.93
C ASP A 16 13.16 10.28 4.56
N VAL A 17 12.34 10.81 3.63
CA VAL A 17 11.22 10.07 3.04
C VAL A 17 11.67 9.17 1.89
N THR A 18 11.35 7.88 1.99
CA THR A 18 11.59 6.88 0.96
C THR A 18 10.27 6.36 0.38
N LEU A 19 10.01 6.68 -0.88
CA LEU A 19 8.93 6.05 -1.66
C LEU A 19 9.41 4.72 -2.27
N ALA A 20 8.78 3.61 -1.87
CA ALA A 20 9.00 2.27 -2.42
C ALA A 20 8.44 2.14 -3.85
N VAL A 21 8.85 1.11 -4.60
CA VAL A 21 8.46 0.92 -6.01
C VAL A 21 6.95 1.05 -6.19
N ARG A 22 6.52 1.82 -7.20
CA ARG A 22 5.09 2.12 -7.49
C ARG A 22 4.35 2.91 -6.41
N ALA A 23 5.01 3.50 -5.43
CA ALA A 23 4.35 4.40 -4.49
C ALA A 23 3.97 5.75 -5.13
N LEU A 24 2.77 6.26 -4.80
CA LEU A 24 2.29 7.56 -5.27
C LEU A 24 1.89 8.45 -4.08
N ALA A 25 2.69 9.46 -3.78
CA ALA A 25 2.34 10.46 -2.77
C ALA A 25 1.23 11.37 -3.32
N MET A 26 0.01 11.20 -2.83
CA MET A 26 -1.17 12.01 -3.22
C MET A 26 -1.40 13.20 -2.28
N LYS A 27 -0.61 13.31 -1.21
CA LYS A 27 -0.67 14.35 -0.17
C LYS A 27 0.72 14.53 0.42
N ASP A 28 0.90 15.58 1.22
CA ASP A 28 2.15 15.81 1.95
C ASP A 28 2.51 14.64 2.85
N ILE A 29 3.81 14.33 2.89
CA ILE A 29 4.41 13.31 3.74
C ILE A 29 5.55 14.00 4.50
N PRO A 30 5.29 14.61 5.66
CA PRO A 30 6.31 15.34 6.41
C PRO A 30 7.26 14.43 7.19
N ASP A 31 6.79 13.21 7.54
CA ASP A 31 7.50 12.32 8.44
C ASP A 31 8.48 11.43 7.67
N ALA A 32 9.71 11.33 8.17
CA ALA A 32 10.71 10.39 7.66
C ALA A 32 10.21 8.94 7.72
N GLY A 33 10.61 8.13 6.73
CA GLY A 33 10.26 6.71 6.70
C GLY A 33 10.03 6.15 5.30
N VAL A 34 9.63 4.88 5.25
CA VAL A 34 9.36 4.17 4.00
C VAL A 34 7.85 4.10 3.75
N TYR A 35 7.43 4.49 2.55
CA TYR A 35 6.03 4.51 2.14
C TYR A 35 5.80 3.64 0.90
N TYR A 36 4.63 3.01 0.82
CA TYR A 36 4.25 2.07 -0.24
C TYR A 36 2.79 2.29 -0.65
N GLY A 37 2.46 1.97 -1.91
CA GLY A 37 1.10 1.96 -2.42
C GLY A 37 0.64 3.25 -3.10
N GLN A 38 -0.59 3.24 -3.60
CA GLN A 38 -1.24 4.36 -4.28
C GLN A 38 -2.66 4.51 -3.70
N PRO A 39 -2.90 5.43 -2.75
CA PRO A 39 -1.98 6.44 -2.20
C PRO A 39 -0.84 5.82 -1.37
N ALA A 40 0.29 6.54 -1.30
CA ALA A 40 1.42 6.16 -0.47
C ALA A 40 1.07 6.26 1.03
N ILE A 41 1.22 5.13 1.73
CA ILE A 41 1.02 5.00 3.19
C ILE A 41 2.24 4.34 3.82
N PRO A 42 2.43 4.36 5.15
CA PRO A 42 3.57 3.71 5.79
C PRO A 42 3.72 2.25 5.32
N ALA A 43 4.94 1.88 4.93
CA ALA A 43 5.19 0.66 4.19
C ALA A 43 4.72 -0.61 4.93
N ALA A 44 4.86 -0.66 6.25
CA ALA A 44 4.36 -1.78 7.05
C ALA A 44 2.85 -1.99 6.89
N GLN A 45 2.08 -0.91 6.85
CA GLN A 45 0.64 -0.96 6.64
C GLN A 45 0.31 -1.38 5.20
N GLY A 46 0.95 -0.75 4.21
CA GLY A 46 0.71 -1.03 2.80
C GLY A 46 1.06 -2.46 2.39
N LEU A 47 2.20 -2.98 2.86
CA LEU A 47 2.64 -4.34 2.58
C LEU A 47 1.72 -5.38 3.26
N ARG A 48 1.23 -5.09 4.48
CA ARG A 48 0.23 -5.95 5.13
C ARG A 48 -1.07 -6.01 4.34
N ALA A 49 -1.55 -4.89 3.83
CA ALA A 49 -2.74 -4.86 2.98
C ALA A 49 -2.51 -5.64 1.66
N ALA A 50 -1.34 -5.49 1.03
CA ALA A 50 -0.99 -6.25 -0.17
C ALA A 50 -0.97 -7.77 0.08
N ALA A 51 -0.42 -8.21 1.22
CA ALA A 51 -0.42 -9.62 1.62
C ALA A 51 -1.85 -10.16 1.82
N LEU A 52 -2.74 -9.37 2.43
CA LEU A 52 -4.15 -9.74 2.57
C LEU A 52 -4.85 -9.84 1.21
N MET A 53 -4.60 -8.90 0.30
CA MET A 53 -5.14 -8.95 -1.06
C MET A 53 -4.71 -10.21 -1.81
N ALA A 54 -3.45 -10.63 -1.66
CA ALA A 54 -2.95 -11.88 -2.23
C ALA A 54 -3.68 -13.13 -1.68
N SER A 55 -4.17 -13.07 -0.44
CA SER A 55 -4.92 -14.16 0.19
C SER A 55 -6.42 -14.20 -0.15
N LEU A 56 -6.96 -13.17 -0.81
CA LEU A 56 -8.40 -13.08 -1.11
C LEU A 56 -8.97 -14.28 -1.90
N PRO A 57 -8.28 -14.87 -2.89
CA PRO A 57 -8.81 -16.04 -3.60
C PRO A 57 -9.05 -17.24 -2.67
N GLU A 58 -8.13 -17.48 -1.74
CA GLU A 58 -8.24 -18.56 -0.76
C GLU A 58 -9.34 -18.26 0.27
N LEU A 59 -9.40 -17.02 0.76
CA LEU A 59 -10.48 -16.58 1.65
C LEU A 59 -11.85 -16.74 0.98
N ARG A 60 -11.98 -16.40 -0.30
CA ARG A 60 -13.21 -16.60 -1.07
C ARG A 60 -13.62 -18.08 -1.12
N ARG A 61 -12.68 -18.99 -1.41
CA ARG A 61 -12.96 -20.44 -1.42
C ARG A 61 -13.44 -20.94 -0.06
N ARG A 62 -12.78 -20.50 1.01
CA ARG A 62 -13.15 -20.85 2.39
C ARG A 62 -14.55 -20.35 2.75
N ILE A 63 -14.89 -19.13 2.34
CA ILE A 63 -16.24 -18.56 2.56
C ILE A 63 -17.28 -19.39 1.79
N GLN A 64 -17.06 -19.67 0.51
CA GLN A 64 -18.00 -20.48 -0.30
C GLN A 64 -18.23 -21.87 0.29
N ALA A 65 -17.17 -22.56 0.72
CA ALA A 65 -17.30 -23.87 1.36
C ALA A 65 -18.02 -23.82 2.72
N LEU A 66 -18.00 -22.67 3.41
CA LEU A 66 -18.78 -22.46 4.62
C LEU A 66 -20.25 -22.18 4.30
N GLU A 67 -20.52 -21.39 3.26
CA GLU A 67 -21.88 -21.09 2.76
C GLU A 67 -22.60 -22.35 2.25
N GLU A 68 -21.90 -23.29 1.60
CA GLU A 68 -22.47 -24.57 1.12
C GLU A 68 -22.86 -25.55 2.24
N ARG A 69 -22.37 -25.32 3.46
CA ARG A 69 -22.61 -26.16 4.64
C ARG A 69 -23.74 -25.64 5.53
N LEU A 70 -24.33 -24.51 5.18
CA LEU A 70 -25.49 -23.89 5.82
C LEU A 70 -26.76 -24.22 5.03
#